data_AF-A0A2H4Z499-F1
#
_entry.id   AF-A0A2H4Z499-F1
#
_cell.length_a   1.000
_cell.length_b   1.000
_cell.length_c   1.000
_cell.angle_alpha   90.00
_cell.angle_beta   90.00
_cell.angle_gamma   90.00
#
_symmetry.space_group_name_H-M   'P 1'
#
loop_
_entity.id
_entity.type
_entity.pdbx_description
1 polymer ?
#
loop_
_entity_poly.entity_id
_entity_poly.type
_entity_poly.pdbx_seq_one_letter_code
_entity_poly.pdbx_strand_id
1 'polypeptide(L)' 'GADILNDVWVGLYDGQMLALSAEKNVPIILMHNQKEEKYNDVTENVCTFLSQRTQAALEAGVAKENIW' A
#
# COMPACT_ATOMS: atom_id res chain seq x y z
N GLY A 1 -4.22 -19.95 3.24
CA GLY A 1 -5.67 -19.73 3.41
C GLY A 1 -5.93 -18.46 4.18
N ALA A 2 -5.27 -17.37 3.79
CA ALA A 2 -5.62 -16.02 4.22
C ALA A 2 -6.14 -15.30 2.98
N ASP A 3 -7.21 -14.53 3.13
CA ASP A 3 -7.97 -13.97 2.02
C ASP A 3 -7.61 -12.52 1.70
N ILE A 4 -6.92 -11.82 2.61
CA ILE A 4 -6.54 -10.40 2.50
C ILE A 4 -5.15 -10.19 3.09
N LEU A 5 -4.35 -9.34 2.45
CA LEU A 5 -3.08 -8.83 2.97
C LEU A 5 -3.30 -7.45 3.60
N ASN A 6 -2.89 -7.26 4.85
CA ASN A 6 -2.94 -5.96 5.52
C ASN A 6 -1.52 -5.46 5.75
N ASP A 7 -1.06 -4.51 4.93
CA ASP A 7 0.32 -4.05 4.93
C ASP A 7 0.46 -2.69 5.64
N VAL A 8 0.93 -2.76 6.89
CA VAL A 8 1.20 -1.61 7.76
C VAL A 8 2.46 -0.84 7.41
N TRP A 9 3.24 -1.28 6.42
CA TRP A 9 4.39 -0.56 5.86
C TRP A 9 4.20 -0.23 4.39
N VAL A 10 3.02 -0.51 3.84
CA VAL A 10 2.59 -0.11 2.51
C VAL A 10 3.53 -0.59 1.40
N GLY A 11 4.08 -1.79 1.52
CA GLY A 11 5.00 -2.39 0.55
C GLY A 11 6.42 -1.82 0.58
N LEU A 12 6.79 -1.08 1.62
CA LEU A 12 8.13 -0.48 1.77
C LEU A 12 9.06 -1.29 2.67
N TYR A 13 8.55 -2.25 3.44
CA TYR A 13 9.38 -3.02 4.36
C TYR A 13 10.22 -4.08 3.63
N ASP A 14 9.60 -4.86 2.74
CA ASP A 14 10.25 -5.91 1.96
C ASP A 14 10.26 -5.64 0.44
N GLY A 15 9.47 -4.67 -0.03
CA GLY A 15 9.30 -4.37 -1.46
C GLY A 15 8.57 -5.45 -2.27
N GLN A 16 8.13 -6.55 -1.64
CA GLN A 16 7.60 -7.74 -2.29
C GLN A 16 6.10 -7.93 -2.08
N MET A 17 5.53 -7.31 -1.04
CA MET A 17 4.11 -7.46 -0.70
C MET A 17 3.15 -7.12 -1.85
N LEU A 18 3.46 -6.10 -2.66
CA LEU A 18 2.64 -5.72 -3.82
C LEU A 18 2.70 -6.77 -4.94
N ALA A 19 3.88 -7.33 -5.20
CA ALA A 19 4.05 -8.40 -6.18
C ALA A 19 3.37 -9.69 -5.70
N LEU A 20 3.43 -9.98 -4.40
CA LEU A 20 2.74 -11.12 -3.80
C LEU A 20 1.21 -10.99 -3.87
N SER A 21 0.66 -9.81 -3.60
CA SER A 21 -0.79 -9.58 -3.74
C SER A 21 -1.26 -9.74 -5.18
N ALA A 22 -0.45 -9.30 -6.15
CA ALA A 22 -0.72 -9.50 -7.57
C ALA A 22 -0.64 -10.99 -7.96
N GLU A 23 0.41 -11.71 -7.55
CA GLU A 23 0.59 -13.14 -7.85
C GLU A 23 -0.54 -14.00 -7.28
N LYS A 24 -0.98 -13.70 -6.05
CA LYS A 24 -2.05 -14.45 -5.37
C LYS A 24 -3.44 -13.94 -5.70
N ASN A 25 -3.54 -12.82 -6.42
CA ASN A 25 -4.79 -12.14 -6.75
C ASN A 25 -5.70 -11.92 -5.51
N VAL A 26 -5.10 -11.45 -4.42
CA VAL A 26 -5.81 -11.16 -3.17
C VAL A 26 -5.81 -9.65 -2.88
N PRO A 27 -6.85 -9.13 -2.22
CA PRO A 27 -6.89 -7.74 -1.78
C PRO A 27 -5.72 -7.38 -0.86
N ILE A 28 -5.25 -6.13 -0.97
CA ILE A 28 -4.24 -5.52 -0.11
C ILE A 28 -4.76 -4.21 0.48
N ILE A 29 -4.60 -4.07 1.80
CA ILE A 29 -4.90 -2.85 2.55
C ILE A 29 -3.58 -2.09 2.75
N LEU A 30 -3.53 -0.85 2.25
CA LEU A 30 -2.38 0.04 2.28
C LEU A 30 -2.51 1.03 3.45
N MET A 31 -1.92 0.70 4.60
CA MET A 31 -2.06 1.52 5.81
C MET A 31 -0.90 2.50 5.98
N HIS A 32 -1.18 3.81 5.93
CA HIS A 32 -0.17 4.85 6.12
C HIS A 32 0.64 4.62 7.42
N ASN A 33 1.98 4.63 7.29
CA ASN A 33 2.91 4.54 8.42
C ASN A 33 4.18 5.33 8.12
N GLN A 34 4.77 5.94 9.14
CA GLN A 34 6.00 6.74 9.03
C GLN A 34 6.84 6.68 10.30
N LYS A 35 8.16 6.86 10.16
CA LYS A 35 9.11 6.81 11.30
C LYS A 35 9.27 8.14 12.05
N GLU A 36 9.09 9.28 11.39
CA GLU A 36 9.18 10.60 12.03
C GLU A 36 7.88 11.38 11.88
N GLU A 37 7.34 11.88 12.98
CA GLU A 37 6.07 12.63 13.04
C GLU A 37 6.22 14.11 12.68
N LYS A 38 6.80 14.40 11.51
CA LYS A 38 6.90 15.77 10.99
C LYS A 38 5.97 15.94 9.80
N TYR A 39 4.91 16.70 10.00
CA TYR A 39 3.99 17.09 8.96
C TYR A 39 3.90 18.61 8.87
N ASN A 40 3.91 19.14 7.64
CA ASN A 40 3.46 20.51 7.37
C ASN A 40 1.93 20.56 7.28
N ASP A 41 1.34 19.63 6.53
CA ASP A 41 -0.10 19.36 6.46
C ASP A 41 -0.34 17.85 6.49
N VAL A 42 -0.86 17.33 7.60
CA VAL A 42 -1.06 15.89 7.78
C VAL A 42 -1.95 15.29 6.69
N THR A 43 -3.01 15.99 6.30
CA THR A 43 -4.00 15.47 5.35
C THR A 43 -3.42 15.37 3.96
N GLU A 44 -2.78 16.45 3.48
CA GLU A 44 -2.17 16.47 2.15
C GLU A 44 -1.03 15.45 2.03
N ASN A 45 -0.21 15.34 3.08
CA ASN A 45 0.91 14.40 3.09
C ASN A 45 0.43 12.94 3.09
N VAL A 46 -0.56 12.60 3.93
CA VAL A 46 -1.12 11.24 3.97
C VAL A 46 -1.81 10.89 2.65
N CYS A 47 -2.62 11.78 2.09
CA CYS A 47 -3.30 11.56 0.81
C CYS A 47 -2.30 11.39 -0.35
N THR A 48 -1.26 12.22 -0.39
CA THR A 48 -0.21 12.13 -1.42
C THR A 48 0.56 10.82 -1.30
N PHE A 49 0.96 10.45 -0.07
CA PHE A 49 1.66 9.21 0.20
C PHE A 49 0.83 8.00 -0.22
N LEU A 50 -0.42 7.89 0.24
CA LEU A 50 -1.30 6.77 -0.11
C LEU A 50 -1.55 6.72 -1.63
N SER A 51 -1.69 7.85 -2.30
CA SER A 51 -1.84 7.89 -3.76
C SER A 51 -0.61 7.34 -4.49
N GLN A 52 0.60 7.68 -4.04
CA GLN A 52 1.85 7.11 -4.60
C GLN A 52 1.93 5.61 -4.38
N ARG A 53 1.46 5.12 -3.22
CA ARG A 53 1.48 3.69 -2.91
C ARG A 53 0.43 2.90 -3.71
N THR A 54 -0.75 3.47 -3.90
CA THR A 54 -1.77 2.92 -4.82
C THR A 54 -1.21 2.80 -6.24
N GLN A 55 -0.49 3.82 -6.72
CA GLN A 55 0.14 3.78 -8.03
C GLN A 55 1.18 2.65 -8.14
N ALA A 56 2.02 2.48 -7.12
CA ALA A 56 2.99 1.37 -7.07
C ALA A 56 2.30 -0.01 -7.07
N ALA A 57 1.15 -0.16 -6.40
CA ALA A 57 0.38 -1.40 -6.39
C ALA A 57 -0.20 -1.71 -7.78
N LEU A 58 -0.72 -0.69 -8.48
CA LEU A 58 -1.18 -0.83 -9.87
C LEU A 58 -0.05 -1.24 -10.81
N GLU A 59 1.13 -0.62 -10.67
CA GLU A 59 2.33 -0.95 -11.47
C GLU A 59 2.85 -2.37 -11.19
N ALA A 60 2.68 -2.87 -9.96
CA ALA A 60 2.98 -4.25 -9.59
C ALA A 60 1.96 -5.26 -10.14
N GLY A 61 0.87 -4.79 -10.77
CA GLY A 61 -0.17 -5.64 -11.37
C GLY A 61 -1.34 -5.98 -10.45
N VAL A 62 -1.49 -5.29 -9.32
CA VAL A 62 -2.65 -5.45 -8.44
C VAL A 62 -3.87 -4.81 -9.10
N ALA A 63 -4.97 -5.56 -9.19
CA ALA A 63 -6.23 -5.04 -9.71
C ALA A 63 -6.75 -3.89 -8.83
N LYS A 64 -7.34 -2.85 -9.43
CA LYS A 64 -7.76 -1.64 -8.70
C LYS A 64 -8.81 -1.94 -7.62
N GLU A 65 -9.69 -2.90 -7.88
CA GLU A 65 -10.69 -3.42 -6.96
C GLU A 65 -10.10 -4.15 -5.73
N ASN A 66 -8.82 -4.53 -5.81
CA ASN A 66 -8.09 -5.22 -4.76
C ASN A 66 -7.22 -4.26 -3.93
N ILE A 67 -7.26 -2.94 -4.16
CA ILE A 67 -6.48 -1.95 -3.40
C ILE A 67 -7.42 -1.19 -2.46
N TRP A 68 -7.14 -1.25 -1.16
CA TRP A 68 -7.93 -0.66 -0.08
C TRP A 68 -7.10 0.27 0.81
#